data_AF-A0AA88RDA8-F1
#
_entry.id   AF-A0AA88RDA8-F1
#
_cell.length_a   1.000
_cell.length_b   1.000
_cell.length_c   1.000
_cell.angle_alpha   90.00
_cell.angle_beta   90.00
_cell.angle_gamma   90.00
#
_symmetry.space_group_name_H-M   'P 1'
#
loop_
_entity.id
_entity.type
_entity.pdbx_description
1 polymer ?
#
loop_
_entity_poly.entity_id
_entity_poly.type
_entity_poly.pdbx_seq_one_letter_code
_entity_poly.pdbx_strand_id
1 'polypeptide(L)'
;MTCMVTGGAEMCGSECVGNTGCFGLPGKDLDCDPMLESVSEAYWSEDGDISWEVIARINYGQSVTISGLAGAVSLAGSGGGLWSIEGGNWQMAARLINRSDVAVYLNEEIESISYLGDFYELNSTKGNSYACKVTVVATPLDELHIRFMPEISIPERKLQHTHATFVRGLLNPVFSQLNFIIFFGAKAYFGLGAASDVPDLVGTVESPDLTFTSISLLKRHDEKDMTYKIFSRQPMSDASLDSIFR
;
A
#
# COMPACT_ATOMS: atom_id res chain seq x y z
N MET A 1 -6.28 29.53 12.28
CA MET A 1 -5.71 29.01 11.03
C MET A 1 -5.03 27.70 11.39
N THR A 2 -5.59 26.59 10.91
CA THR A 2 -5.02 25.25 11.06
C THR A 2 -4.39 24.95 9.71
N CYS A 3 -3.06 24.83 9.66
CA CYS A 3 -2.37 24.46 8.43
C CYS A 3 -2.20 22.94 8.43
N MET A 4 -2.81 22.29 7.44
CA MET A 4 -2.64 20.87 7.16
C MET A 4 -1.69 20.76 5.97
N VAL A 5 -0.55 20.11 6.16
CA VAL A 5 0.46 19.93 5.11
C VAL A 5 0.45 18.45 4.75
N THR A 6 0.08 18.16 3.51
CA THR A 6 0.10 16.80 2.95
C THR A 6 1.26 16.69 1.98
N GLY A 7 2.27 15.88 2.33
CA GLY A 7 3.24 15.37 1.36
C GLY A 7 2.54 14.39 0.42
N GLY A 8 2.94 14.39 -0.85
CA GLY A 8 2.34 13.56 -1.88
C GLY A 8 2.54 12.06 -1.60
N ALA A 9 1.50 11.41 -1.12
CA ALA A 9 1.35 9.97 -1.16
C ALA A 9 -0.06 9.65 -1.69
N GLU A 10 -0.14 8.84 -2.75
CA GLU A 10 -1.41 8.28 -3.21
C GLU A 10 -1.95 7.34 -2.13
N MET A 11 -2.98 7.79 -1.40
CA MET A 11 -3.70 6.95 -0.46
C MET A 11 -4.58 5.93 -1.20
N CYS A 12 -4.18 4.66 -1.19
CA CYS A 12 -5.13 3.54 -1.26
C CYS A 12 -5.70 3.32 0.15
N GLY A 13 -6.76 4.05 0.49
CA GLY A 13 -7.42 3.95 1.80
C GLY A 13 -8.35 2.74 1.91
N SER A 14 -8.30 2.08 3.06
CA SER A 14 -9.37 1.25 3.63
C SER A 14 -9.85 1.93 4.91
N GLU A 15 -11.12 2.37 4.96
CA GLU A 15 -11.75 2.95 6.16
C GLU A 15 -12.44 1.87 6.99
N CYS A 16 -12.24 1.97 8.31
CA CYS A 16 -12.84 1.12 9.35
C CYS A 16 -14.29 1.51 9.63
N VAL A 17 -15.16 0.50 9.80
CA VAL A 17 -16.49 0.68 10.42
C VAL A 17 -16.53 -0.10 11.74
N GLY A 18 -16.59 0.65 12.84
CA GLY A 18 -17.39 0.39 14.03
C GLY A 18 -17.37 -0.98 14.74
N ASN A 19 -16.71 -0.97 15.90
CA ASN A 19 -17.22 -1.46 17.19
C ASN A 19 -17.05 -2.96 17.56
N THR A 20 -15.87 -3.31 18.09
CA THR A 20 -15.69 -4.24 19.24
C THR A 20 -14.38 -3.88 19.96
N GLY A 21 -14.42 -3.78 21.29
CA GLY A 21 -13.42 -3.07 22.10
C GLY A 21 -12.22 -3.86 22.65
N CYS A 22 -11.49 -3.13 23.50
CA CYS A 22 -10.38 -3.50 24.40
C CYS A 22 -9.04 -3.77 23.68
N PHE A 23 -7.89 -3.17 24.04
CA PHE A 23 -7.35 -2.99 25.38
C PHE A 23 -6.44 -1.76 25.49
N GLY A 24 -6.64 -0.98 26.56
CA GLY A 24 -5.59 -0.13 27.14
C GLY A 24 -5.04 -0.82 28.38
N LEU A 25 -3.74 -1.08 28.42
CA LEU A 25 -2.96 -1.30 29.64
C LEU A 25 -1.55 -0.71 29.42
N PRO A 26 -1.09 0.24 30.25
CA PRO A 26 0.27 0.75 30.15
C PRO A 26 1.25 -0.20 30.85
N GLY A 27 2.36 -0.52 30.18
CA GLY A 27 3.54 -1.11 30.84
C GLY A 27 3.72 -2.62 30.76
N LYS A 28 3.13 -3.32 29.78
CA LYS A 28 3.60 -4.65 29.39
C LYS A 28 3.99 -4.62 27.93
N ASP A 29 5.23 -5.03 27.64
CA ASP A 29 5.62 -5.40 26.29
C ASP A 29 4.57 -6.40 25.78
N LEU A 30 3.92 -6.05 24.67
CA LEU A 30 3.01 -6.96 23.98
C LEU A 30 3.86 -8.12 23.48
N ASP A 31 3.78 -9.24 24.19
CA ASP A 31 4.35 -10.49 23.75
C ASP A 31 3.70 -10.84 22.40
N CYS A 32 4.47 -10.72 21.32
CA CYS A 32 3.97 -10.83 19.95
C CYS A 32 3.72 -12.29 19.54
N ASP A 33 4.33 -13.25 20.25
CA ASP A 33 4.21 -14.68 19.99
C ASP A 33 2.78 -15.21 20.15
N PRO A 34 2.04 -14.95 21.25
CA PRO A 34 0.66 -15.41 21.38
C PRO A 34 -0.32 -14.76 20.39
N MET A 35 0.01 -13.56 19.89
CA MET A 35 -0.78 -12.90 18.84
C MET A 35 -0.54 -13.56 17.47
N LEU A 36 0.69 -13.99 17.18
CA LEU A 36 1.01 -14.77 15.99
C LEU A 36 0.38 -16.17 16.03
N GLU A 37 0.43 -16.85 17.19
CA GLU A 37 -0.22 -18.16 17.37
C GLU A 37 -1.74 -18.07 17.17
N SER A 38 -2.41 -17.12 17.84
CA SER A 38 -3.88 -16.94 17.72
C SER A 38 -4.33 -16.55 16.31
N VAL A 39 -3.56 -15.73 15.58
CA VAL A 39 -3.85 -15.40 14.19
C VAL A 39 -3.60 -16.59 13.26
N SER A 40 -2.55 -17.37 13.53
CA SER A 40 -2.27 -18.60 12.78
C SER A 40 -3.38 -19.64 12.95
N GLU A 41 -3.88 -19.86 14.18
CA GLU A 41 -4.98 -20.78 14.45
C GLU A 41 -6.31 -20.30 13.85
N ALA A 42 -6.53 -18.98 13.76
CA ALA A 42 -7.79 -18.40 13.31
C ALA A 42 -8.11 -18.62 11.81
N TYR A 43 -7.14 -19.00 10.97
CA TYR A 43 -7.36 -19.15 9.52
C TYR A 43 -6.83 -20.44 8.89
N TRP A 44 -6.45 -21.44 9.68
CA TRP A 44 -6.40 -22.83 9.20
C TRP A 44 -7.80 -23.45 9.04
N SER A 45 -8.77 -22.71 8.47
CA SER A 45 -10.02 -23.35 8.06
C SER A 45 -9.69 -24.29 6.89
N GLU A 46 -10.13 -25.54 7.02
CA GLU A 46 -9.92 -26.66 6.09
C GLU A 46 -10.40 -26.42 4.64
N ASP A 47 -10.89 -25.22 4.31
CA ASP A 47 -11.56 -24.88 3.04
C ASP A 47 -10.69 -24.13 2.00
N GLY A 48 -9.41 -23.88 2.24
CA GLY A 48 -8.45 -23.63 1.15
C GLY A 48 -8.45 -22.23 0.48
N ASP A 49 -8.90 -21.17 1.13
CA ASP A 49 -8.90 -19.82 0.56
C ASP A 49 -7.76 -18.92 1.10
N ILE A 50 -6.68 -18.81 0.31
CA ILE A 50 -5.54 -17.86 0.40
C ILE A 50 -4.69 -17.91 1.71
N SER A 51 -3.41 -18.25 1.55
CA SER A 51 -2.43 -18.20 2.66
C SER A 51 -2.32 -16.82 3.29
N TRP A 52 -2.23 -16.75 4.62
CA TRP A 52 -2.01 -15.52 5.40
C TRP A 52 -0.78 -14.72 4.92
N GLU A 53 0.25 -15.41 4.44
CA GLU A 53 1.43 -14.78 3.85
C GLU A 53 1.06 -13.99 2.60
N VAL A 54 0.17 -14.54 1.76
CA VAL A 54 -0.30 -13.87 0.55
C VAL A 54 -1.11 -12.63 0.90
N ILE A 55 -1.93 -12.68 1.95
CA ILE A 55 -2.69 -11.52 2.44
C ILE A 55 -1.74 -10.41 2.94
N ALA A 56 -0.77 -10.77 3.79
CA ALA A 56 0.22 -9.82 4.30
C ALA A 56 1.03 -9.18 3.16
N ARG A 57 1.39 -9.98 2.15
CA ARG A 57 2.11 -9.51 0.96
C ARG A 57 1.27 -8.58 0.08
N ILE A 58 -0.02 -8.83 -0.07
CA ILE A 58 -0.93 -7.95 -0.83
C ILE A 58 -1.12 -6.62 -0.12
N ASN A 59 -1.33 -6.63 1.20
CA ASN A 59 -1.69 -5.42 1.95
C ASN A 59 -0.48 -4.59 2.40
N TYR A 60 0.65 -5.23 2.71
CA TYR A 60 1.84 -4.56 3.26
C TYR A 60 3.12 -4.84 2.49
N GLY A 61 3.09 -5.63 1.41
CA GLY A 61 4.29 -5.93 0.63
C GLY A 61 5.34 -6.75 1.39
N GLN A 62 4.98 -7.33 2.53
CA GLN A 62 5.87 -8.08 3.41
C GLN A 62 5.37 -9.49 3.62
N SER A 63 6.30 -10.42 3.79
CA SER A 63 5.98 -11.80 4.18
C SER A 63 5.62 -11.87 5.67
N VAL A 64 5.54 -13.10 6.14
CA VAL A 64 5.39 -13.55 7.53
C VAL A 64 6.35 -12.92 8.55
N THR A 65 7.36 -12.18 8.09
CA THR A 65 8.37 -11.50 8.91
C THR A 65 7.94 -10.09 9.37
N ILE A 66 6.75 -9.62 8.97
CA ILE A 66 6.15 -8.38 9.50
C ILE A 66 5.79 -8.53 11.00
N SER A 67 5.64 -7.43 11.73
CA SER A 67 5.20 -7.49 13.13
C SER A 67 3.84 -8.17 13.28
N GLY A 68 3.63 -8.92 14.36
CA GLY A 68 2.38 -9.66 14.58
C GLY A 68 1.13 -8.77 14.56
N LEU A 69 1.24 -7.56 15.11
CA LEU A 69 0.16 -6.57 15.04
C LEU A 69 -0.18 -6.17 13.60
N ALA A 70 0.82 -5.82 12.78
CA ALA A 70 0.57 -5.45 11.38
C ALA A 70 0.08 -6.65 10.55
N GLY A 71 0.60 -7.85 10.83
CA GLY A 71 0.09 -9.10 10.26
C GLY A 71 -1.38 -9.32 10.57
N ALA A 72 -1.81 -9.13 11.81
CA ALA A 72 -3.24 -9.23 12.19
C ALA A 72 -4.10 -8.16 11.51
N VAL A 73 -3.62 -6.91 11.46
CA VAL A 73 -4.33 -5.82 10.77
C VAL A 73 -4.47 -6.09 9.27
N SER A 74 -3.52 -6.82 8.66
CA SER A 74 -3.60 -7.21 7.24
C SER A 74 -4.84 -8.03 6.90
N LEU A 75 -5.43 -8.72 7.89
CA LEU A 75 -6.64 -9.50 7.71
C LEU A 75 -7.91 -8.64 7.67
N ALA A 76 -7.89 -7.41 8.21
CA ALA A 76 -9.08 -6.56 8.25
C ALA A 76 -9.62 -6.22 6.83
N GLY A 77 -8.78 -6.34 5.80
CA GLY A 77 -9.13 -6.10 4.40
C GLY A 77 -9.25 -7.35 3.53
N SER A 78 -9.21 -8.57 4.09
CA SER A 78 -9.26 -9.80 3.26
C SER A 78 -10.68 -10.29 2.94
N GLY A 79 -11.71 -9.70 3.54
CA GLY A 79 -13.10 -10.07 3.31
C GLY A 79 -13.72 -9.43 2.05
N GLY A 80 -14.78 -10.06 1.51
CA GLY A 80 -15.49 -9.59 0.31
C GLY A 80 -16.38 -8.36 0.49
N GLY A 81 -16.44 -7.76 1.68
CA GLY A 81 -17.29 -6.61 2.01
C GLY A 81 -16.71 -5.24 1.65
N LEU A 82 -15.59 -5.20 0.93
CA LEU A 82 -14.94 -3.95 0.54
C LEU A 82 -15.73 -3.22 -0.55
N TRP A 83 -15.72 -1.90 -0.48
CA TRP A 83 -16.35 -1.02 -1.47
C TRP A 83 -15.42 0.12 -1.85
N SER A 84 -15.70 0.76 -2.98
CA SER A 84 -14.98 1.96 -3.43
C SER A 84 -15.97 3.00 -3.93
N ILE A 85 -15.56 4.26 -3.90
CA ILE A 85 -16.37 5.35 -4.44
C ILE A 85 -16.39 5.23 -5.96
N GLU A 86 -17.58 5.25 -6.56
CA GLU A 86 -17.73 5.30 -8.01
C GLU A 86 -16.99 6.53 -8.58
N GLY A 87 -16.07 6.30 -9.52
CA GLY A 87 -15.17 7.33 -10.05
C GLY A 87 -13.87 7.54 -9.26
N GLY A 88 -13.67 6.79 -8.17
CA GLY A 88 -12.42 6.69 -7.42
C GLY A 88 -12.43 7.36 -6.04
N ASN A 89 -11.69 6.76 -5.10
CA ASN A 89 -11.61 7.18 -3.69
C ASN A 89 -10.98 8.57 -3.49
N TRP A 90 -10.19 9.06 -4.46
CA TRP A 90 -9.62 10.42 -4.46
C TRP A 90 -10.68 11.52 -4.29
N GLN A 91 -11.91 11.25 -4.74
CA GLN A 91 -13.03 12.18 -4.60
C GLN A 91 -13.35 12.51 -3.14
N MET A 92 -13.05 11.63 -2.20
CA MET A 92 -13.26 11.89 -0.77
C MET A 92 -12.43 13.10 -0.33
N ALA A 93 -11.11 13.06 -0.55
CA ALA A 93 -10.21 14.15 -0.21
C ALA A 93 -10.57 15.43 -0.98
N ALA A 94 -10.81 15.33 -2.30
CA ALA A 94 -11.17 16.49 -3.12
C ALA A 94 -12.46 17.18 -2.66
N ARG A 95 -13.49 16.42 -2.29
CA ARG A 95 -14.76 16.97 -1.80
C ARG A 95 -14.62 17.55 -0.39
N LEU A 96 -13.80 16.96 0.48
CA LEU A 96 -13.51 17.52 1.81
C LEU A 96 -12.81 18.87 1.69
N ILE A 97 -11.81 18.99 0.81
CA ILE A 97 -11.12 20.25 0.52
C ILE A 97 -12.12 21.28 0.00
N ASN A 98 -12.91 20.94 -1.02
CA ASN A 98 -13.87 21.87 -1.63
C ASN A 98 -15.00 22.34 -0.69
N ARG A 99 -15.31 21.59 0.38
CA ARG A 99 -16.34 21.94 1.37
C ARG A 99 -15.80 22.60 2.62
N SER A 100 -14.49 22.65 2.78
CA SER A 100 -13.85 23.25 3.95
C SER A 100 -13.31 24.64 3.60
N ASP A 101 -13.31 25.53 4.58
CA ASP A 101 -12.67 26.85 4.46
C ASP A 101 -11.17 26.70 4.79
N VAL A 102 -10.43 26.13 3.83
CA VAL A 102 -9.00 25.81 3.97
C VAL A 102 -8.19 26.39 2.82
N ALA A 103 -6.97 26.83 3.12
CA ALA A 103 -5.97 27.16 2.12
C ALA A 103 -5.10 25.92 1.86
N VAL A 104 -5.01 25.51 0.59
CA VAL A 104 -4.17 24.39 0.15
C VAL A 104 -3.04 24.93 -0.71
N TYR A 105 -1.80 24.70 -0.27
CA TYR A 105 -0.59 25.12 -0.98
C TYR A 105 0.03 23.90 -1.67
N LEU A 106 -0.09 23.84 -3.01
CA LEU A 106 0.45 22.75 -3.81
C LEU A 106 1.88 23.03 -4.26
N ASN A 107 2.64 21.96 -4.50
CA ASN A 107 4.05 22.02 -4.90
C ASN A 107 4.90 22.82 -3.90
N GLU A 108 4.59 22.70 -2.62
CA GLU A 108 5.23 23.41 -1.52
C GLU A 108 5.41 22.45 -0.37
N GLU A 109 6.63 22.35 0.13
CA GLU A 109 7.00 21.46 1.23
C GLU A 109 7.44 22.30 2.42
N ILE A 110 7.29 21.77 3.63
CA ILE A 110 7.76 22.42 4.85
C ILE A 110 9.15 21.92 5.19
N GLU A 111 10.11 22.83 5.28
CA GLU A 111 11.51 22.53 5.63
C GLU A 111 11.73 22.57 7.14
N SER A 112 11.00 23.41 7.87
CA SER A 112 11.14 23.52 9.31
C SER A 112 9.87 23.91 10.03
N ILE A 113 9.77 23.47 11.28
CA ILE A 113 8.68 23.75 12.20
C ILE A 113 9.28 24.20 13.53
N SER A 114 8.98 25.43 13.94
CA SER A 114 9.57 26.07 15.12
C SER A 114 8.49 26.47 16.11
N TYR A 115 8.55 26.01 17.35
CA TYR A 115 7.66 26.47 18.41
C TYR A 115 8.21 27.73 19.07
N LEU A 116 7.48 28.84 18.94
CA LEU A 116 7.88 30.16 19.46
C LEU A 116 7.18 30.52 20.78
N GLY A 117 6.61 29.54 21.48
CA GLY A 117 5.90 29.72 22.75
C GLY A 117 4.38 29.81 22.59
N ASP A 118 3.88 30.71 21.74
CA ASP A 118 2.42 30.87 21.56
C ASP A 118 1.89 30.22 20.28
N PHE A 119 2.78 29.98 19.31
CA PHE A 119 2.45 29.41 18.01
C PHE A 119 3.67 28.69 17.42
N TYR A 120 3.40 27.89 16.39
CA TYR A 120 4.39 27.28 15.52
C TYR A 120 4.60 28.13 14.27
N GLU A 121 5.86 28.38 13.94
CA GLU A 121 6.27 28.94 12.66
C GLU A 121 6.70 27.80 11.73
N LEU A 122 6.06 27.70 10.56
CA LEU A 122 6.38 26.73 9.52
C LEU A 122 7.05 27.46 8.36
N ASN A 123 8.28 27.07 8.02
CA ASN A 123 8.98 27.62 6.86
C ASN A 123 8.93 26.63 5.70
N SER A 124 8.62 27.14 4.51
CA SER A 124 8.47 26.34 3.30
C SER A 124 9.66 26.42 2.36
N THR A 125 9.76 25.45 1.45
CA THR A 125 10.72 25.43 0.33
C THR A 125 10.56 26.61 -0.64
N LYS A 126 9.43 27.31 -0.60
CA LYS A 126 9.17 28.53 -1.40
C LYS A 126 9.55 29.83 -0.68
N GLY A 127 10.09 29.75 0.53
CA GLY A 127 10.43 30.91 1.35
C GLY A 127 9.22 31.56 2.03
N ASN A 128 8.05 30.95 1.99
CA ASN A 128 6.90 31.39 2.78
C ASN A 128 7.07 30.94 4.24
N SER A 129 6.56 31.77 5.17
CA SER A 129 6.44 31.46 6.59
C SER A 129 4.98 31.53 7.03
N TYR A 130 4.54 30.53 7.80
CA TYR A 130 3.16 30.41 8.28
C TYR A 130 3.13 30.29 9.81
N ALA A 131 2.40 31.20 10.46
CA ALA A 131 2.17 31.18 11.90
C ALA A 131 0.89 30.39 12.24
N CYS A 132 1.05 29.27 12.96
CA CYS A 132 -0.02 28.32 13.26
C CYS A 132 -0.12 28.08 14.77
N LYS A 133 -1.30 28.23 15.38
CA LYS A 133 -1.48 27.89 16.81
C LYS A 133 -1.33 26.40 17.09
N VAL A 134 -1.73 25.57 16.13
CA VAL A 134 -1.65 24.11 16.17
C VAL A 134 -1.14 23.64 14.82
N THR A 135 -0.21 22.69 14.85
CA THR A 135 0.39 22.09 13.66
C THR A 135 0.21 20.58 13.72
N VAL A 136 -0.34 20.01 12.65
CA VAL A 136 -0.50 18.55 12.50
C VAL A 136 0.39 18.09 11.35
N VAL A 137 1.30 17.16 11.64
CA VAL A 137 2.20 16.59 10.64
C VAL A 137 1.60 15.28 10.15
N ALA A 138 1.13 15.27 8.91
CA ALA A 138 0.46 14.13 8.27
C ALA A 138 1.24 13.62 7.05
N THR A 139 2.57 13.59 7.17
CA THR A 139 3.49 13.15 6.11
C THR A 139 4.39 12.03 6.62
N PRO A 140 4.89 11.12 5.75
CA PRO A 140 5.87 10.11 6.15
C PRO A 140 7.17 10.76 6.64
N LEU A 141 7.36 10.83 7.96
CA LEU A 141 8.51 11.46 8.58
C LEU A 141 9.86 10.78 8.28
N ASP A 142 9.85 9.55 7.77
CA ASP A 142 11.08 8.81 7.43
C ASP A 142 11.61 9.18 6.03
N GLU A 143 10.78 9.80 5.19
CA GLU A 143 11.12 10.15 3.80
C GLU A 143 11.47 11.63 3.62
N LEU A 144 11.14 12.47 4.60
CA LEU A 144 11.31 13.91 4.54
C LEU A 144 12.20 14.44 5.66
N HIS A 145 12.98 15.47 5.34
CA HIS A 145 13.95 16.07 6.25
C HIS A 145 13.38 17.35 6.88
N ILE A 146 12.28 17.24 7.62
CA ILE A 146 11.68 18.37 8.34
C ILE A 146 12.49 18.66 9.60
N ARG A 147 12.98 19.89 9.75
CA ARG A 147 13.69 20.33 10.97
C ARG A 147 12.71 20.80 12.02
N PHE A 148 12.71 20.14 13.18
CA PHE A 148 11.89 20.53 14.32
C PHE A 148 12.71 21.37 15.31
N MET A 149 12.12 22.46 15.80
CA MET A 149 12.69 23.30 16.85
C MET A 149 11.63 23.52 17.95
N PRO A 150 11.81 23.00 19.18
CA PRO A 150 12.92 22.15 19.61
C PRO A 150 12.97 20.81 18.86
N GLU A 151 14.14 20.18 18.82
CA GLU A 151 14.31 18.88 18.19
C GLU A 151 13.39 17.83 18.84
N ILE A 152 12.86 16.94 18.01
CA ILE A 152 12.05 15.80 18.44
C ILE A 152 12.77 14.51 18.09
N SER A 153 12.62 13.50 18.94
CA SER A 153 13.11 12.15 18.64
C SER A 153 12.04 11.39 17.86
N ILE A 154 12.34 11.07 16.60
CA ILE A 154 11.52 10.20 15.76
C ILE A 154 12.18 8.82 15.78
N PRO A 155 11.50 7.77 16.26
CA PRO A 155 12.04 6.41 16.24
C PRO A 155 12.36 5.98 14.80
N GLU A 156 13.51 5.34 14.60
CA GLU A 156 13.85 4.77 13.30
C GLU A 156 12.84 3.68 12.93
N ARG A 157 12.27 3.77 11.73
CA ARG A 157 11.31 2.80 11.21
C ARG A 157 11.87 2.18 9.93
N LYS A 158 11.91 0.85 9.90
CA LYS A 158 12.27 0.09 8.70
C LYS A 158 11.00 -0.19 7.91
N LEU A 159 10.63 0.74 7.05
CA LEU A 159 9.47 0.58 6.17
C LEU A 159 9.85 -0.23 4.92
N GLN A 160 8.91 -1.03 4.44
CA GLN A 160 9.02 -1.71 3.17
C GLN A 160 8.42 -0.85 2.06
N HIS A 161 9.25 -0.42 1.10
CA HIS A 161 8.72 0.23 -0.10
C HIS A 161 8.08 -0.80 -1.03
N THR A 162 6.86 -0.53 -1.45
CA THR A 162 6.10 -1.34 -2.41
C THR A 162 5.77 -0.47 -3.61
N HIS A 163 6.10 -0.95 -4.80
CA HIS A 163 5.85 -0.22 -6.04
C HIS A 163 4.52 -0.69 -6.63
N ALA A 164 3.65 0.26 -6.95
CA ALA A 164 2.41 0.03 -7.66
C ALA A 164 2.60 0.39 -9.13
N THR A 165 2.49 -0.61 -10.02
CA THR A 165 2.54 -0.40 -11.48
C THR A 165 1.15 -0.63 -12.06
N PHE A 166 0.65 0.34 -12.81
CA PHE A 166 -0.63 0.25 -13.50
C PHE A 166 -0.39 -0.04 -14.97
N VAL A 167 -0.97 -1.12 -15.47
CA VAL A 167 -0.77 -1.59 -16.85
C VAL A 167 -2.13 -1.71 -17.52
N ARG A 168 -2.24 -1.15 -18.73
CA ARG A 168 -3.37 -1.39 -19.62
C ARG A 168 -2.93 -2.35 -20.71
N GLY A 169 -3.65 -3.44 -20.89
CA GLY A 169 -3.29 -4.49 -21.86
C GLY A 169 -3.94 -5.82 -21.49
N LEU A 170 -3.44 -6.91 -22.06
CA LEU A 170 -3.88 -8.26 -21.71
C LEU A 170 -2.74 -9.03 -21.07
N LEU A 171 -3.07 -9.86 -20.08
CA LEU A 171 -2.10 -10.82 -19.57
C LEU A 171 -1.66 -11.74 -20.71
N ASN A 172 -0.35 -11.89 -20.85
CA ASN A 172 0.25 -12.86 -21.72
C ASN A 172 0.09 -14.23 -21.05
N PRO A 173 -0.74 -15.12 -21.61
CA PRO A 173 -0.80 -16.45 -21.06
C PRO A 173 0.53 -17.14 -21.28
N VAL A 174 1.42 -16.81 -22.23
CA VAL A 174 2.62 -17.60 -22.63
C VAL A 174 3.87 -17.31 -21.76
N PHE A 175 4.63 -18.33 -21.33
CA PHE A 175 5.79 -18.19 -20.42
C PHE A 175 7.01 -17.72 -21.21
N SER A 176 7.77 -16.81 -20.63
CA SER A 176 9.13 -16.53 -21.08
C SER A 176 10.04 -16.43 -19.86
N GLN A 177 10.59 -17.57 -19.44
CA GLN A 177 11.99 -17.61 -19.03
C GLN A 177 12.73 -18.67 -19.84
N LEU A 178 13.82 -18.18 -20.41
CA LEU A 178 14.72 -18.75 -21.39
C LEU A 178 15.26 -20.16 -21.05
N ASN A 179 15.34 -21.03 -22.07
CA ASN A 179 16.17 -22.25 -22.16
C ASN A 179 15.89 -23.46 -21.23
N PHE A 180 14.82 -24.23 -21.49
CA PHE A 180 14.90 -25.71 -21.36
C PHE A 180 13.91 -26.43 -22.28
N ILE A 181 14.46 -27.13 -23.27
CA ILE A 181 13.88 -28.22 -24.07
C ILE A 181 12.82 -27.83 -25.12
N ILE A 182 13.32 -27.81 -26.35
CA ILE A 182 12.62 -28.07 -27.62
C ILE A 182 11.77 -29.35 -27.46
N PHE A 183 10.55 -29.36 -28.02
CA PHE A 183 9.60 -30.48 -28.23
C PHE A 183 8.26 -30.36 -27.48
N PHE A 184 7.25 -29.87 -28.23
CA PHE A 184 5.80 -29.97 -28.02
C PHE A 184 5.19 -29.31 -26.77
N GLY A 185 4.77 -28.05 -26.92
CA GLY A 185 3.77 -27.41 -26.04
C GLY A 185 4.30 -26.12 -25.40
N ALA A 186 3.91 -24.97 -25.95
CA ALA A 186 4.18 -23.67 -25.33
C ALA A 186 3.53 -23.63 -23.94
N LYS A 187 4.33 -23.66 -22.88
CA LYS A 187 3.84 -23.44 -21.52
C LYS A 187 3.80 -21.95 -21.22
N ALA A 188 2.86 -21.63 -20.36
CA ALA A 188 2.27 -20.33 -20.18
C ALA A 188 2.91 -19.55 -18.99
N TYR A 189 2.94 -18.20 -18.96
CA TYR A 189 3.53 -17.41 -17.86
C TYR A 189 2.91 -17.86 -16.54
N PHE A 190 1.59 -17.99 -16.57
CA PHE A 190 0.77 -18.58 -15.52
C PHE A 190 0.54 -20.09 -15.67
N GLY A 191 1.06 -20.70 -16.74
CA GLY A 191 0.85 -22.11 -17.08
C GLY A 191 -0.55 -22.43 -17.63
N LEU A 192 -1.35 -21.42 -17.98
CA LEU A 192 -2.76 -21.53 -18.40
C LEU A 192 -2.98 -21.43 -19.92
N GLY A 193 -4.10 -21.98 -20.40
CA GLY A 193 -4.41 -22.07 -21.83
C GLY A 193 -4.86 -20.74 -22.45
N ALA A 194 -5.63 -19.93 -21.71
CA ALA A 194 -6.09 -18.63 -22.14
C ALA A 194 -5.88 -17.55 -21.07
N ALA A 195 -5.79 -16.29 -21.49
CA ALA A 195 -5.69 -15.15 -20.55
C ALA A 195 -6.94 -15.01 -19.67
N SER A 196 -8.10 -15.44 -20.17
CA SER A 196 -9.36 -15.51 -19.42
C SER A 196 -9.34 -16.52 -18.27
N ASP A 197 -8.41 -17.48 -18.32
CA ASP A 197 -8.28 -18.49 -17.27
C ASP A 197 -7.48 -17.95 -16.09
N VAL A 198 -6.74 -16.85 -16.26
CA VAL A 198 -5.99 -16.22 -15.17
C VAL A 198 -6.99 -15.55 -14.23
N PRO A 199 -6.93 -15.83 -12.91
CA PRO A 199 -7.82 -15.20 -11.94
C PRO A 199 -7.65 -13.68 -11.88
N ASP A 200 -8.70 -12.99 -11.42
CA ASP A 200 -8.71 -11.53 -11.26
C ASP A 200 -7.71 -11.04 -10.21
N LEU A 201 -7.27 -11.92 -9.33
CA LEU A 201 -6.20 -11.68 -8.35
C LEU A 201 -5.22 -12.85 -8.37
N VAL A 202 -3.96 -12.55 -8.66
CA VAL A 202 -2.83 -13.47 -8.52
C VAL A 202 -1.94 -12.95 -7.40
N GLY A 203 -1.85 -13.68 -6.30
CA GLY A 203 -0.92 -13.41 -5.20
C GLY A 203 0.26 -14.38 -5.20
N THR A 204 1.41 -13.95 -4.70
CA THR A 204 2.61 -14.79 -4.60
C THR A 204 3.04 -15.00 -3.16
N VAL A 205 3.76 -16.10 -2.90
CA VAL A 205 4.57 -16.29 -1.69
C VAL A 205 5.90 -15.55 -1.82
N GLU A 206 6.63 -15.35 -0.72
CA GLU A 206 7.96 -14.75 -0.77
C GLU A 206 8.93 -15.66 -1.51
N SER A 207 9.47 -15.17 -2.62
CA SER A 207 10.54 -15.82 -3.36
C SER A 207 11.40 -14.79 -4.07
N PRO A 208 12.74 -14.91 -4.02
CA PRO A 208 13.65 -14.02 -4.76
C PRO A 208 13.50 -14.17 -6.29
N ASP A 209 12.93 -15.27 -6.77
CA ASP A 209 12.76 -15.55 -8.21
C ASP A 209 11.53 -14.86 -8.81
N LEU A 210 10.68 -14.26 -7.98
CA LEU A 210 9.44 -13.61 -8.41
C LEU A 210 9.63 -12.11 -8.55
N THR A 211 9.22 -11.59 -9.71
CA THR A 211 9.36 -10.17 -10.06
C THR A 211 8.22 -9.30 -9.49
N PHE A 212 7.13 -9.92 -9.03
CA PHE A 212 5.98 -9.23 -8.46
C PHE A 212 5.41 -9.97 -7.23
N THR A 213 4.72 -9.19 -6.41
CA THR A 213 4.02 -9.61 -5.19
C THR A 213 2.58 -9.98 -5.48
N SER A 214 1.88 -9.16 -6.28
CA SER A 214 0.53 -9.48 -6.74
C SER A 214 0.19 -8.80 -8.06
N ILE A 215 -0.75 -9.38 -8.81
CA ILE A 215 -1.40 -8.79 -9.98
C ILE A 215 -2.91 -8.82 -9.71
N SER A 216 -3.57 -7.68 -9.88
CA SER A 216 -5.01 -7.53 -9.68
C SER A 216 -5.65 -6.82 -10.87
N LEU A 217 -6.76 -7.36 -11.36
CA LEU A 217 -7.59 -6.69 -12.34
C LEU A 217 -8.35 -5.54 -11.68
N LEU A 218 -8.14 -4.33 -12.16
CA LEU A 218 -8.86 -3.14 -11.69
C LEU A 218 -10.13 -2.86 -12.49
N LYS A 219 -10.06 -3.05 -13.81
CA LYS A 219 -11.16 -2.70 -14.70
C LYS A 219 -11.10 -3.48 -16.00
N ARG A 220 -12.26 -3.96 -16.44
CA ARG A 220 -12.49 -4.44 -17.82
C ARG A 220 -13.10 -3.29 -18.62
N HIS A 221 -12.43 -2.83 -19.67
CA HIS A 221 -13.00 -1.85 -20.59
C HIS A 221 -13.79 -2.56 -21.70
N ASP A 222 -13.22 -3.63 -22.23
CA ASP A 222 -13.87 -4.60 -23.12
C ASP A 222 -13.21 -5.99 -23.00
N GLU A 223 -13.50 -6.92 -23.92
CA GLU A 223 -12.93 -8.29 -23.92
C GLU A 223 -11.42 -8.35 -24.16
N LYS A 224 -10.83 -7.31 -24.76
CA LYS A 224 -9.41 -7.25 -25.17
C LYS A 224 -8.63 -6.12 -24.51
N ASP A 225 -9.28 -5.35 -23.64
CA ASP A 225 -8.69 -4.20 -22.98
C ASP A 225 -9.05 -4.18 -21.50
N MET A 226 -8.03 -4.40 -20.68
CA MET A 226 -8.12 -4.53 -19.23
C MET A 226 -7.10 -3.60 -18.60
N THR A 227 -7.36 -3.16 -17.37
CA THR A 227 -6.39 -2.44 -16.54
C THR A 227 -6.06 -3.26 -15.32
N TYR A 228 -4.77 -3.44 -15.08
CA TYR A 228 -4.22 -4.21 -13.96
C TYR A 228 -3.40 -3.31 -13.05
N LYS A 229 -3.36 -3.68 -11.78
CA LYS A 229 -2.42 -3.16 -10.78
C LYS A 229 -1.50 -4.28 -10.34
N ILE A 230 -0.21 -3.99 -10.38
CA ILE A 230 0.87 -4.89 -9.99
C ILE A 230 1.55 -4.29 -8.77
N PHE A 231 1.72 -5.09 -7.73
CA PHE A 231 2.62 -4.75 -6.63
C PHE A 231 3.94 -5.49 -6.77
N SER A 232 5.06 -4.81 -6.55
CA SER A 232 6.40 -5.37 -6.65
C SER A 232 7.36 -4.74 -5.64
N ARG A 233 8.47 -5.42 -5.33
CA ARG A 233 9.53 -4.92 -4.44
C ARG A 233 10.33 -3.77 -5.06
N GLN A 234 10.38 -3.72 -6.39
CA GLN A 234 11.12 -2.73 -7.17
C GLN A 234 10.28 -2.26 -8.36
N PRO A 235 10.58 -1.10 -8.97
CA PRO A 235 9.92 -0.67 -10.18
C PRO A 235 10.01 -1.75 -11.26
N MET A 236 8.88 -2.08 -11.90
CA MET A 236 8.84 -3.08 -12.96
C MET A 236 9.57 -2.55 -14.19
N SER A 237 10.50 -3.34 -14.75
CA SER A 237 11.14 -3.00 -16.02
C SER A 237 10.22 -3.31 -17.20
N ASP A 238 10.36 -2.56 -18.30
CA ASP A 238 9.61 -2.79 -19.53
C ASP A 238 9.71 -4.25 -19.99
N ALA A 239 10.92 -4.83 -19.97
CA ALA A 239 11.12 -6.23 -20.33
C ALA A 239 10.34 -7.22 -19.43
N SER A 240 10.19 -6.91 -18.14
CA SER A 240 9.36 -7.71 -17.23
C SER A 240 7.89 -7.56 -17.56
N LEU A 241 7.44 -6.34 -17.86
CA LEU A 241 6.07 -6.06 -18.26
C LEU A 241 5.73 -6.74 -19.59
N ASP A 242 6.60 -6.68 -20.59
CA ASP A 242 6.45 -7.36 -21.88
C ASP A 242 6.41 -8.89 -21.75
N SER A 243 7.01 -9.43 -20.68
CA SER A 243 6.92 -10.86 -20.39
C SER A 243 5.56 -11.27 -19.78
N ILE A 244 4.90 -10.35 -19.07
CA ILE A 244 3.65 -10.59 -18.34
C ILE A 244 2.43 -10.15 -19.16
N PHE A 245 2.59 -9.16 -20.05
CA PHE A 245 1.52 -8.53 -20.82
C PHE A 245 1.79 -8.57 -22.33
N ARG A 246 0.73 -8.41 -23.11
CA ARG A 246 0.74 -8.26 -24.57
C ARG A 246 -0.32 -7.28 -25.04
#